data_AF-A0A3D3VPG3-F1
#
_entry.id   AF-A0A3D3VPG3-F1
#
_cell.length_a   1.000
_cell.length_b   1.000
_cell.length_c   1.000
_cell.angle_alpha   90.00
_cell.angle_beta   90.00
_cell.angle_gamma   90.00
#
_symmetry.space_group_name_H-M   'P 1'
#
loop_
_entity.id
_entity.type
_entity.pdbx_description
1 polymer ?
#
loop_
_entity_poly.entity_id
_entity_poly.type
_entity_poly.pdbx_seq_one_letter_code
_entity_poly.pdbx_strand_id
1 'polypeptide(L)' 'ILTASGGPFRQSSAEAMQKVTVAQALKHPTWSMGKKITIDSATMFNKGLEMIEAHWLFGLPMRQVEVVVHPQ' A
#
# COMPACT_ATOMS: atom_id res chain seq x y z
N ILE A 1 14.52 -2.34 -4.46
CA ILE A 1 13.66 -1.31 -3.86
C ILE A 1 12.29 -1.38 -4.53
N LEU A 2 11.22 -1.39 -3.75
CA LEU A 2 9.83 -1.40 -4.21
C LEU A 2 9.09 -0.21 -3.59
N THR A 3 8.70 0.77 -4.41
CA THR A 3 8.14 2.05 -3.92
C THR A 3 6.65 1.97 -3.63
N ALA A 4 6.18 2.61 -2.56
CA ALA A 4 4.77 2.70 -2.20
C ALA A 4 4.30 4.16 -2.12
N SER A 5 3.06 4.46 -2.52
CA SER A 5 2.45 5.78 -2.27
C SER A 5 2.25 6.06 -0.78
N GLY A 6 1.97 5.00 0.00
CA GLY A 6 1.57 5.05 1.41
C GLY A 6 0.05 5.07 1.62
N GLY A 7 -0.73 5.18 0.53
CA GLY A 7 -2.19 5.21 0.57
C GLY A 7 -2.78 6.46 1.25
N PRO A 8 -4.12 6.55 1.34
CA PRO A 8 -4.82 7.70 1.92
C PRO A 8 -4.56 7.92 3.41
N PHE A 9 -4.08 6.92 4.14
CA PHE A 9 -3.92 6.99 5.59
C PHE A 9 -2.47 7.09 6.05
N ARG A 10 -1.52 7.37 5.15
CA ARG A 10 -0.08 7.50 5.45
C ARG A 10 0.22 8.41 6.65
N GLN A 11 -0.56 9.47 6.83
CA GLN A 11 -0.37 10.49 7.88
C GLN A 11 -1.40 10.37 9.01
N SER A 12 -2.25 9.34 9.01
CA SER A 12 -3.26 9.14 10.06
C SER A 12 -2.61 8.64 11.35
N SER A 13 -3.09 9.13 12.51
CA SER A 13 -2.71 8.57 13.80
C SER A 13 -3.33 7.18 14.00
N ALA A 14 -2.81 6.42 14.97
CA ALA A 14 -3.35 5.11 15.30
C ALA A 14 -4.82 5.18 15.75
N GLU A 15 -5.21 6.21 16.50
CA GLU A 15 -6.58 6.43 16.96
C GLU A 15 -7.51 6.82 15.81
N ALA A 16 -7.02 7.63 14.88
CA ALA A 16 -7.75 7.98 13.66
C ALA A 16 -7.98 6.73 12.79
N MET A 17 -6.97 5.87 12.66
CA MET A 17 -7.03 4.61 11.91
C MET A 17 -8.12 3.66 12.42
N GLN A 18 -8.45 3.67 13.72
CA GLN A 18 -9.53 2.82 14.26
C GLN A 18 -10.94 3.24 13.80
N LYS A 19 -11.09 4.46 13.28
CA LYS A 19 -12.39 5.05 12.91
C LYS A 19 -12.55 5.25 11.40
N VAL A 20 -11.58 4.81 10.59
CA VAL A 20 -11.64 4.99 9.15
C VAL A 20 -12.76 4.15 8.53
N THR A 21 -13.29 4.63 7.43
CA THR A 21 -14.39 4.00 6.69
C THR A 21 -13.92 3.56 5.31
N VAL A 22 -14.64 2.60 4.71
CA VAL A 22 -14.42 2.20 3.31
C VAL A 22 -14.51 3.40 2.37
N ALA A 23 -15.46 4.32 2.60
CA ALA A 23 -15.62 5.51 1.77
C ALA A 23 -14.40 6.45 1.82
N GLN A 24 -13.70 6.53 2.96
CA GLN A 24 -12.45 7.28 3.07
C GLN A 24 -11.29 6.53 2.39
N ALA A 25 -11.20 5.21 2.58
CA ALA A 25 -10.15 4.40 1.97
C ALA A 25 -10.20 4.42 0.44
N LEU A 26 -11.41 4.54 -0.15
CA LEU A 26 -11.60 4.64 -1.59
C LEU A 26 -11.14 5.98 -2.22
N LYS A 27 -10.76 6.97 -1.40
CA LYS A 27 -10.25 8.28 -1.87
C LYS A 27 -8.72 8.29 -1.89
N HIS A 28 -8.11 7.52 -2.80
CA HIS A 28 -6.65 7.44 -2.91
C HIS A 28 -6.06 8.77 -3.43
N PRO A 29 -4.94 9.27 -2.86
CA PRO A 29 -4.41 10.60 -3.18
C PRO A 29 -3.83 10.75 -4.60
N THR A 30 -3.24 9.68 -5.15
CA THR A 30 -2.51 9.75 -6.44
C THR A 30 -3.24 9.06 -7.61
N TRP A 31 -3.90 7.94 -7.37
CA TRP A 31 -4.38 7.03 -8.41
C TRP A 31 -5.89 6.82 -8.37
N SER A 32 -6.51 6.72 -9.55
CA SER A 32 -7.90 6.25 -9.72
C SER A 32 -7.87 4.78 -10.14
N MET A 33 -8.38 3.89 -9.27
CA MET A 33 -8.23 2.44 -9.40
C MET A 33 -9.50 1.69 -8.97
N GLY A 34 -9.53 0.37 -9.21
CA GLY A 34 -10.61 -0.50 -8.76
C GLY A 34 -10.68 -0.64 -7.23
N LYS A 35 -11.89 -0.85 -6.68
CA LYS A 35 -12.14 -0.82 -5.23
C LYS A 35 -11.20 -1.71 -4.41
N LYS A 36 -10.95 -2.95 -4.85
CA LYS A 36 -10.12 -3.92 -4.13
C LYS A 36 -8.68 -3.43 -3.97
N ILE A 37 -8.02 -3.06 -5.07
CA ILE A 37 -6.64 -2.57 -5.04
C ILE A 37 -6.54 -1.23 -4.27
N THR A 38 -7.57 -0.39 -4.33
CA THR A 38 -7.62 0.84 -3.55
C THR A 38 -7.65 0.58 -2.04
N ILE A 39 -8.44 -0.41 -1.58
CA ILE A 39 -8.44 -0.83 -0.16
C ILE A 39 -7.10 -1.45 0.24
N ASP A 40 -6.54 -2.32 -0.59
CA ASP A 40 -5.25 -2.94 -0.32
C ASP A 40 -4.11 -1.90 -0.25
N SER A 41 -4.20 -0.83 -1.05
CA SER A 41 -3.26 0.29 -0.97
C SER A 41 -3.43 1.05 0.35
N ALA A 42 -4.66 1.30 0.79
CA ALA A 42 -4.95 1.99 2.04
C ALA A 42 -4.47 1.22 3.30
N THR A 43 -4.40 -0.11 3.24
CA THR A 43 -3.86 -0.96 4.31
C THR A 43 -2.39 -1.32 4.11
N MET A 44 -1.76 -0.85 3.02
CA MET A 44 -0.45 -1.30 2.54
C MET A 44 -0.35 -2.81 2.21
N PHE A 45 -1.45 -3.55 2.26
CA PHE A 45 -1.49 -4.97 1.91
C PHE A 45 -1.12 -5.22 0.45
N ASN A 46 -1.45 -4.28 -0.44
CA ASN A 46 -1.03 -4.32 -1.84
C ASN A 46 0.48 -4.49 -1.95
N LYS A 47 1.23 -3.76 -1.12
CA LYS A 47 2.69 -3.79 -1.14
C LYS A 47 3.23 -5.11 -0.61
N GLY A 48 2.57 -5.74 0.36
CA GLY A 48 2.88 -7.10 0.79
C GLY A 48 2.70 -8.14 -0.32
N LEU A 49 1.61 -8.03 -1.09
CA LEU A 49 1.40 -8.88 -2.27
C LEU A 49 2.47 -8.66 -3.35
N GLU A 50 2.82 -7.40 -3.62
CA GLU A 50 3.87 -7.06 -4.60
C GLU A 50 5.28 -7.50 -4.14
N MET A 51 5.54 -7.62 -2.82
CA MET A 51 6.79 -8.22 -2.33
C MET A 51 6.85 -9.73 -2.65
N ILE A 52 5.74 -10.45 -2.43
CA ILE A 52 5.63 -11.88 -2.79
C ILE A 52 5.76 -12.04 -4.31
N GLU A 53 5.12 -11.16 -5.08
CA GLU A 53 5.25 -11.12 -6.53
C GLU A 53 6.71 -10.90 -6.95
N ALA A 54 7.42 -9.93 -6.36
CA ALA A 54 8.83 -9.67 -6.67
C ALA A 54 9.74 -10.88 -6.35
N HIS A 55 9.43 -11.62 -5.27
CA HIS A 55 10.14 -12.86 -4.95
C HIS A 55 10.02 -13.89 -6.08
N TRP A 56 8.80 -14.10 -6.59
CA TRP A 56 8.55 -15.09 -7.64
C TRP A 56 8.99 -14.63 -9.03
N LEU A 57 8.74 -13.37 -9.38
CA LEU A 57 9.06 -12.83 -10.71
C LEU A 57 10.56 -12.67 -10.92
N PHE A 58 11.31 -12.31 -9.87
CA PHE A 58 12.73 -11.96 -10.00
C PHE A 58 13.67 -12.92 -9.25
N GLY A 59 13.14 -13.97 -8.60
CA GLY A 59 13.94 -14.94 -7.85
C GLY A 59 14.66 -14.33 -6.63
N LEU A 60 14.17 -13.21 -6.11
CA LEU A 60 14.78 -12.47 -5.01
C LEU A 60 14.29 -13.01 -3.66
N PRO A 61 15.16 -13.34 -2.69
CA PRO A 61 14.73 -13.57 -1.32
C PRO A 61 13.93 -12.37 -0.78
N MET A 62 12.82 -12.62 -0.07
CA MET A 62 11.97 -11.56 0.50
C MET A 62 12.75 -10.49 1.28
N ARG A 63 13.80 -10.90 2.01
CA ARG A 63 14.68 -9.99 2.78
C ARG A 63 15.45 -8.97 1.92
N GLN A 64 15.52 -9.15 0.60
CA GLN A 64 16.16 -8.22 -0.34
C GLN A 64 15.15 -7.24 -0.97
N VAL A 65 13.86 -7.44 -0.75
CA VAL A 65 12.80 -6.56 -1.26
C VAL A 65 12.50 -5.49 -0.21
N GLU A 66 13.18 -4.36 -0.29
CA GLU A 66 12.94 -3.22 0.59
C GLU A 66 11.78 -2.35 0.08
N VAL A 67 10.79 -2.12 0.94
CA VAL A 67 9.65 -1.23 0.67
C VAL A 67 9.95 0.17 1.16
N VAL A 68 9.86 1.16 0.25
CA VAL A 68 10.11 2.58 0.57
C VAL A 68 8.90 3.41 0.18
N VAL A 69 8.42 4.28 1.08
CA VAL A 69 7.24 5.11 0.80
C VAL A 69 7.65 6.40 0.08
N HIS A 70 7.32 6.49 -1.22
CA HIS A 70 7.58 7.62 -2.11
C HIS A 70 6.24 8.22 -2.60
N PRO A 71 5.77 9.34 -2.03
CA PRO A 71 4.40 9.84 -2.22
C PRO A 71 4.19 10.70 -3.48
N GLN A 72 5.25 11.14 -4.17
CA GLN A 72 5.19 11.85 -5.46
C GLN A 72 4.84 10.88 -6.58
#